data_AF-A0AAV4N3T1-F1
#
_entry.id   AF-A0AAV4N3T1-F1
#
_cell.length_a   1.000
_cell.length_b   1.000
_cell.length_c   1.000
_cell.angle_alpha   90.00
_cell.angle_beta   90.00
_cell.angle_gamma   90.00
#
_symmetry.space_group_name_H-M   'P 1'
#
loop_
_entity.id
_entity.type
_entity.pdbx_description
1 polymer ?
#
loop_
_entity_poly.entity_id
_entity_poly.type
_entity_poly.pdbx_seq_one_letter_code
_entity_poly.pdbx_strand_id
1 'polypeptide(L)'
;MRKSDYQFYQNLVEVLIPDVLRPIPSSLTQAIRNFAKCLETWLSTAMTGCPEQVIKVKVSAVSAFAQTLRRYTSLNHLAQAARAVLQNSSQINQMMADLNRVDFHNVQEQASWVCQCDESTVQRLEQDFKLTLQQQNSLEQWAQWLEGVVDLVLQPYEGKPDFPKAARQFLLKWSFYSSMVIRDLTLRSAASFGSFHLIRLLYDEYMFFLIEHRVAKAINETPIAVMGEDIYSSNAAMTNGLKEAAALQASLIGQPQVRFMNSVSETGNGENINHLNKKLKTV
;
A
#
# COMPACT_ATOMS: atom_id res chain seq x y z
N MET A 1 11.19 -21.99 -22.13
CA MET A 1 9.98 -22.39 -21.39
C MET A 1 9.53 -21.29 -20.42
N ARG A 2 10.28 -21.01 -19.34
CA ARG A 2 9.90 -19.99 -18.33
C ARG A 2 9.57 -18.59 -18.91
N LYS A 3 10.44 -18.05 -19.77
CA LYS A 3 10.22 -16.74 -20.41
C LYS A 3 8.91 -16.70 -21.24
N SER A 4 8.63 -17.76 -21.98
CA SER A 4 7.39 -17.89 -22.76
C SER A 4 6.15 -17.96 -21.86
N ASP A 5 6.25 -18.67 -20.73
CA ASP A 5 5.16 -18.76 -19.76
C ASP A 5 4.88 -17.40 -19.12
N TYR A 6 5.93 -16.67 -18.69
CA TYR A 6 5.76 -15.33 -18.15
C TYR A 6 5.18 -14.34 -19.15
N GLN A 7 5.62 -14.37 -20.41
CA GLN A 7 5.01 -13.53 -21.44
C GLN A 7 3.52 -13.86 -21.64
N PHE A 8 3.18 -15.14 -21.70
CA PHE A 8 1.80 -15.57 -21.84
C PHE A 8 0.93 -15.10 -20.66
N TYR A 9 1.41 -15.31 -19.42
CA TYR A 9 0.69 -14.89 -18.23
C TYR A 9 0.60 -13.36 -18.08
N GLN A 10 1.64 -12.63 -18.50
CA GLN A 10 1.62 -11.16 -18.51
C GLN A 10 0.51 -10.64 -19.43
N ASN A 11 0.40 -11.18 -20.64
CA ASN A 11 -0.68 -10.82 -21.56
C ASN A 11 -2.06 -11.12 -20.96
N LEU A 12 -2.22 -12.23 -20.23
CA LEU A 12 -3.49 -12.52 -19.53
C LEU A 12 -3.80 -11.51 -18.43
N VAL A 13 -2.81 -11.07 -17.66
CA VAL A 13 -3.01 -10.03 -16.65
C VAL A 13 -3.50 -8.74 -17.31
N GLU A 14 -2.89 -8.32 -18.42
CA GLU A 14 -3.27 -7.11 -19.16
C GLU A 14 -4.68 -7.17 -19.75
N VAL A 15 -5.14 -8.36 -20.15
CA VAL A 15 -6.53 -8.57 -20.61
C VAL A 15 -7.52 -8.55 -19.44
N LEU A 16 -7.18 -9.20 -18.32
CA LEU A 16 -8.08 -9.34 -17.18
C LEU A 16 -8.17 -8.05 -16.33
N ILE A 17 -7.06 -7.31 -16.23
CA ILE A 17 -6.90 -6.12 -15.39
C ILE A 17 -6.11 -5.06 -16.18
N PRO A 18 -6.72 -4.45 -17.20
CA PRO A 18 -6.04 -3.49 -18.09
C PRO A 18 -5.65 -2.19 -17.39
N ASP A 19 -6.36 -1.82 -16.33
CA ASP A 19 -6.12 -0.61 -15.55
C ASP A 19 -6.46 -0.86 -14.09
N VAL A 20 -5.44 -0.83 -13.22
CA VAL A 20 -5.59 -1.09 -11.79
C VAL A 20 -6.40 -0.01 -11.06
N LEU A 21 -6.59 1.18 -11.65
CA LEU A 21 -7.35 2.27 -11.04
C LEU A 21 -8.83 2.26 -11.44
N ARG A 22 -9.20 1.67 -12.58
CA ARG A 22 -10.58 1.63 -13.05
C ARG A 22 -11.43 0.61 -12.31
N PRO A 23 -12.70 0.91 -11.97
CA PRO A 23 -13.57 -0.06 -11.32
C PRO A 23 -13.70 -1.36 -12.12
N ILE A 24 -13.49 -2.50 -11.46
CA ILE A 24 -13.72 -3.84 -12.03
C ILE A 24 -15.04 -4.37 -11.46
N PRO A 25 -15.95 -4.94 -12.29
CA PRO A 25 -17.17 -5.57 -11.78
C PRO A 25 -16.86 -6.59 -10.67
N SER A 26 -17.66 -6.57 -9.60
CA SER A 26 -17.42 -7.43 -8.42
C SER A 26 -17.44 -8.92 -8.77
N SER A 27 -18.33 -9.32 -9.68
CA SER A 27 -18.40 -10.69 -10.21
C SER A 27 -17.12 -11.11 -10.93
N LEU A 28 -16.55 -10.23 -11.76
CA LEU A 28 -15.30 -10.48 -12.47
C LEU A 28 -14.12 -10.54 -11.49
N THR A 29 -14.05 -9.61 -10.53
CA THR A 29 -13.03 -9.63 -9.47
C THR A 29 -13.06 -10.94 -8.70
N GLN A 30 -14.25 -11.43 -8.32
CA GLN A 30 -14.38 -12.70 -7.60
C GLN A 30 -13.97 -13.89 -8.47
N ALA A 31 -14.33 -13.89 -9.76
CA ALA A 31 -13.93 -14.93 -10.70
C ALA A 31 -12.40 -14.99 -10.85
N ILE A 32 -11.73 -13.84 -11.02
CA ILE A 32 -10.27 -13.73 -11.09
C ILE A 32 -9.62 -14.27 -9.80
N ARG A 33 -10.11 -13.87 -8.63
CA ARG A 33 -9.56 -14.32 -7.33
C ARG A 33 -9.74 -15.80 -7.09
N ASN A 34 -10.90 -16.36 -7.44
CA ASN A 34 -11.18 -17.80 -7.35
C ASN A 34 -10.26 -18.59 -8.30
N PHE A 35 -10.13 -18.12 -9.55
CA PHE A 35 -9.20 -18.70 -10.52
C PHE A 35 -7.76 -18.71 -9.98
N ALA A 36 -7.25 -17.57 -9.51
CA ALA A 36 -5.91 -17.44 -8.95
C ALA A 36 -5.68 -18.33 -7.71
N LYS A 37 -6.72 -18.61 -6.91
CA LYS A 37 -6.63 -19.49 -5.73
C LYS A 37 -6.41 -20.96 -6.13
N CYS A 38 -7.04 -21.41 -7.22
CA CYS A 38 -7.03 -22.83 -7.59
C CYS A 38 -6.01 -23.19 -8.66
N LEU A 39 -5.47 -22.20 -9.38
CA LEU A 39 -4.65 -22.40 -10.58
C LEU A 39 -3.43 -23.31 -10.36
N GLU A 40 -2.72 -23.13 -9.25
CA GLU A 40 -1.52 -23.92 -8.93
C GLU A 40 -1.85 -25.40 -8.74
N THR A 41 -2.91 -25.69 -7.97
CA THR A 41 -3.39 -27.06 -7.75
C THR A 41 -3.85 -27.69 -9.06
N TRP A 42 -4.64 -26.97 -9.86
CA TRP A 42 -5.12 -27.49 -11.15
C TRP A 42 -3.97 -27.83 -12.10
N LEU A 43 -2.96 -26.96 -12.20
CA LEU A 43 -1.79 -27.24 -13.04
C LEU A 43 -0.99 -28.44 -12.50
N SER A 44 -0.76 -28.51 -11.19
CA SER A 44 0.00 -29.61 -10.57
C SER A 44 -0.66 -30.96 -10.84
N THR A 45 -1.99 -31.05 -10.69
CA THR A 45 -2.75 -32.26 -11.00
C THR A 45 -2.68 -32.61 -12.48
N ALA A 46 -2.85 -31.63 -13.38
CA ALA A 46 -2.82 -31.85 -14.82
C ALA A 46 -1.45 -32.33 -15.33
N MET A 47 -0.37 -32.03 -14.61
CA MET A 47 0.98 -32.44 -14.96
C MET A 47 1.43 -33.75 -14.27
N THR A 48 0.52 -34.49 -13.63
CA THR A 48 0.83 -35.80 -13.04
C THR A 48 1.46 -36.72 -14.10
N GLY A 49 2.61 -37.33 -13.77
CA GLY A 49 3.38 -38.18 -14.68
C GLY A 49 4.38 -37.43 -15.56
N CYS A 50 4.45 -36.09 -15.50
CA CYS A 50 5.51 -35.33 -16.15
C CYS A 50 6.81 -35.34 -15.32
N PRO A 51 7.98 -35.06 -15.93
CA PRO A 51 9.24 -34.92 -15.19
C PRO A 51 9.16 -33.80 -14.14
N GLU A 52 9.62 -34.08 -12.91
CA GLU A 52 9.52 -33.16 -11.76
C GLU A 52 10.12 -31.77 -12.04
N GLN A 53 11.24 -31.71 -12.78
CA GLN A 53 11.88 -30.45 -13.14
C GLN A 53 10.95 -29.56 -13.99
N VAL A 54 10.17 -30.16 -14.89
CA VAL A 54 9.22 -29.44 -15.74
C VAL A 54 8.05 -28.94 -14.90
N ILE A 55 7.52 -29.79 -14.01
CA ILE A 55 6.46 -29.41 -13.06
C ILE A 55 6.90 -28.21 -12.22
N LYS A 56 8.11 -28.27 -11.62
CA LYS A 56 8.65 -27.19 -10.79
C LYS A 56 8.70 -25.85 -11.52
N VAL A 57 9.18 -25.84 -12.77
CA VAL A 57 9.27 -24.61 -13.58
C VAL A 57 7.87 -24.06 -13.91
N LYS A 58 6.93 -24.93 -14.28
CA LYS A 58 5.56 -24.52 -14.64
C LYS A 58 4.76 -24.02 -13.44
N VAL A 59 4.85 -24.74 -12.32
CA VAL A 59 4.22 -24.38 -11.04
C VAL A 59 4.74 -23.02 -10.58
N SER A 60 6.06 -22.82 -10.54
CA SER A 60 6.66 -21.53 -10.17
C SER A 60 6.12 -20.36 -11.02
N ALA A 61 6.02 -20.54 -12.33
CA ALA A 61 5.49 -19.50 -13.22
C ALA A 61 4.00 -19.19 -12.96
N VAL A 62 3.20 -20.24 -12.71
CA VAL A 62 1.78 -20.10 -12.36
C VAL A 62 1.59 -19.48 -10.98
N SER A 63 2.41 -19.80 -9.99
CA SER A 63 2.35 -19.20 -8.66
C SER A 63 2.59 -17.69 -8.73
N ALA A 64 3.57 -17.25 -9.54
CA ALA A 64 3.81 -15.83 -9.79
C ALA A 64 2.60 -15.15 -10.45
N PHE A 65 2.03 -15.75 -11.51
CA PHE A 65 0.84 -15.24 -12.17
C PHE A 65 -0.37 -15.13 -11.22
N ALA A 66 -0.66 -16.18 -10.47
CA ALA A 66 -1.73 -16.19 -9.47
C ALA A 66 -1.52 -15.10 -8.40
N GLN A 67 -0.28 -14.90 -7.97
CA GLN A 67 0.05 -13.85 -7.02
C GLN A 67 -0.14 -12.45 -7.61
N THR A 68 0.23 -12.22 -8.86
CA THR A 68 0.00 -10.95 -9.56
C THR A 68 -1.49 -10.63 -9.68
N LEU A 69 -2.34 -11.61 -10.06
CA LEU A 69 -3.79 -11.43 -10.11
C LEU A 69 -4.37 -11.03 -8.74
N ARG A 70 -3.93 -11.67 -7.66
CA ARG A 70 -4.35 -11.30 -6.30
C ARG A 70 -3.92 -9.88 -5.94
N ARG A 71 -2.66 -9.53 -6.20
CA ARG A 71 -2.11 -8.20 -5.92
C ARG A 71 -2.86 -7.11 -6.69
N TYR A 72 -3.05 -7.26 -7.99
CA TYR A 72 -3.68 -6.22 -8.82
C TYR A 72 -5.16 -6.07 -8.50
N THR A 73 -5.89 -7.15 -8.19
CA THR A 73 -7.27 -7.04 -7.70
C THR A 73 -7.37 -6.44 -6.30
N SER A 74 -6.36 -6.62 -5.44
CA SER A 74 -6.27 -5.93 -4.14
C SER A 74 -5.97 -4.46 -4.29
N LEU A 75 -5.02 -4.09 -5.15
CA LEU A 75 -4.70 -2.71 -5.50
C LEU A 75 -5.93 -2.00 -6.09
N ASN A 76 -6.66 -2.66 -6.98
CA ASN A 76 -7.90 -2.12 -7.54
C ASN A 76 -8.95 -1.82 -6.47
N HIS A 77 -9.12 -2.71 -5.49
CA HIS A 77 -10.03 -2.48 -4.38
C HIS A 77 -9.62 -1.28 -3.52
N LEU A 78 -8.32 -1.14 -3.22
CA LEU A 78 -7.78 0.04 -2.52
C LEU A 78 -8.02 1.32 -3.32
N ALA A 79 -7.81 1.27 -4.63
CA ALA A 79 -8.06 2.39 -5.53
C ALA A 79 -9.53 2.83 -5.48
N GLN A 80 -10.49 1.89 -5.52
CA GLN A 80 -11.92 2.22 -5.42
C GLN A 80 -12.30 2.82 -4.07
N ALA A 81 -11.76 2.27 -2.97
CA ALA A 81 -12.00 2.80 -1.63
C ALA A 81 -11.42 4.22 -1.47
N ALA A 82 -10.19 4.44 -1.94
CA ALA A 82 -9.54 5.75 -1.90
C ALA A 82 -10.27 6.77 -2.78
N ARG A 83 -10.80 6.37 -3.94
CA ARG A 83 -11.60 7.25 -4.80
C ARG A 83 -12.80 7.84 -4.06
N ALA A 84 -13.48 7.07 -3.22
CA ALA A 84 -14.60 7.57 -2.41
C ALA A 84 -14.15 8.64 -1.39
N VAL A 85 -12.95 8.51 -0.82
CA VAL A 85 -12.37 9.52 0.08
C VAL A 85 -11.98 10.78 -0.69
N LEU A 86 -11.32 10.63 -1.84
CA LEU A 86 -10.85 11.74 -2.69
C LEU A 86 -11.99 12.49 -3.41
N GLN A 87 -13.21 11.98 -3.38
CA GLN A 87 -14.40 12.67 -3.88
C GLN A 87 -15.19 13.39 -2.76
N ASN A 88 -14.76 13.26 -1.50
CA ASN A 88 -15.43 13.87 -0.36
C ASN A 88 -14.70 15.13 0.08
N SER A 89 -15.17 16.30 -0.37
CA SER A 89 -14.55 17.59 -0.04
C SER A 89 -14.46 17.88 1.47
N SER A 90 -15.44 17.43 2.26
CA SER A 90 -15.38 17.60 3.72
C SER A 90 -14.24 16.78 4.33
N GLN A 91 -14.04 15.55 3.86
CA GLN A 91 -12.94 14.70 4.29
C GLN A 91 -11.59 15.30 3.86
N ILE A 92 -11.49 15.80 2.64
CA ILE A 92 -10.27 16.45 2.15
C ILE A 92 -9.92 17.69 3.00
N ASN A 93 -10.89 18.54 3.32
CA ASN A 93 -10.65 19.70 4.17
C ASN A 93 -10.17 19.30 5.57
N GLN A 94 -10.77 18.25 6.16
CA GLN A 94 -10.32 17.71 7.44
C GLN A 94 -8.90 17.13 7.35
N MET A 95 -8.60 16.40 6.27
CA MET A 95 -7.25 15.88 6.00
C MET A 95 -6.22 17.00 5.88
N MET A 96 -6.52 18.08 5.15
CA MET A 96 -5.63 19.25 5.05
C MET A 96 -5.38 19.89 6.42
N ALA A 97 -6.42 20.04 7.25
CA ALA A 97 -6.31 20.60 8.59
C ALA A 97 -5.42 19.73 9.51
N ASP A 98 -5.58 18.41 9.44
CA ASP A 98 -4.76 17.48 10.23
C ASP A 98 -3.33 17.39 9.70
N LEU A 99 -3.13 17.42 8.38
CA LEU A 99 -1.80 17.41 7.75
C LEU A 99 -0.97 18.62 8.14
N ASN A 100 -1.58 19.81 8.21
CA ASN A 100 -0.90 21.03 8.62
C ASN A 100 -0.45 21.02 10.09
N ARG A 101 -0.92 20.06 10.90
CA ARG A 101 -0.49 19.86 12.28
C ARG A 101 0.66 18.86 12.42
N VAL A 102 1.00 18.14 11.35
CA VAL A 102 2.12 17.19 11.35
C VAL A 102 3.43 17.95 11.48
N ASP A 103 4.31 17.48 12.36
CA ASP A 103 5.65 18.04 12.54
C ASP A 103 6.59 17.48 11.46
N PHE A 104 6.52 18.06 10.27
CA PHE A 104 7.35 17.66 9.14
C PHE A 104 8.84 17.90 9.36
N HIS A 105 9.21 18.85 10.23
CA HIS A 105 10.61 19.08 10.58
C HIS A 105 11.19 17.87 11.30
N ASN A 106 10.52 17.40 12.35
CA ASN A 106 10.94 16.20 13.09
C ASN A 106 10.84 14.92 12.23
N VAL A 107 9.83 14.81 11.36
CA VAL A 107 9.73 13.69 10.40
C VAL A 107 10.95 13.68 9.48
N GLN A 108 11.31 14.83 8.92
CA GLN A 108 12.44 14.97 8.01
C GLN A 108 13.78 14.73 8.71
N GLU A 109 13.99 15.23 9.92
CA GLU A 109 15.24 15.05 10.68
C GLU A 109 15.52 13.56 10.91
N GLN A 110 14.53 12.82 11.44
CA GLN A 110 14.66 11.38 11.68
C GLN A 110 14.78 10.58 10.37
N ALA A 111 14.06 10.95 9.32
CA ALA A 111 14.16 10.30 8.01
C ALA A 111 15.51 10.54 7.33
N SER A 112 16.07 11.74 7.47
CA SER A 112 17.42 12.06 7.00
C SER A 112 18.46 11.20 7.72
N TRP A 113 18.35 11.07 9.05
CA TRP A 113 19.25 10.25 9.85
C TRP A 113 19.25 8.76 9.44
N VAL A 114 18.07 8.19 9.16
CA VAL A 114 17.94 6.75 8.85
C VAL A 114 18.13 6.43 7.37
N CYS A 115 17.49 7.19 6.49
CA CYS A 115 17.38 6.86 5.06
C CYS A 115 18.24 7.75 4.16
N GLN A 116 18.88 8.80 4.71
CA GLN A 116 19.64 9.78 3.93
C GLN A 116 18.82 10.27 2.72
N CYS A 117 17.58 10.69 3.00
CA CYS A 117 16.73 11.29 1.99
C CYS A 117 17.25 12.69 1.68
N ASP A 118 17.25 13.07 0.40
CA ASP A 118 17.58 14.43 -0.01
C ASP A 118 16.50 15.39 0.50
N GLU A 119 16.91 16.36 1.34
CA GLU A 119 16.02 17.31 2.01
C GLU A 119 15.18 18.11 1.00
N SER A 120 15.81 18.62 -0.06
CA SER A 120 15.11 19.42 -1.06
C SER A 120 14.03 18.62 -1.79
N THR A 121 14.30 17.34 -2.04
CA THR A 121 13.35 16.41 -2.65
C THR A 121 12.18 16.16 -1.71
N VAL A 122 12.40 15.83 -0.43
CA VAL A 122 11.24 15.54 0.46
C VAL A 122 10.40 16.78 0.72
N GLN A 123 11.02 17.96 0.85
CA GLN A 123 10.28 19.23 1.01
C GLN A 123 9.40 19.52 -0.22
N ARG A 124 9.94 19.30 -1.42
CA ARG A 124 9.15 19.42 -2.65
C ARG A 124 8.00 18.41 -2.69
N LEU A 125 8.25 17.15 -2.33
CA LEU A 125 7.20 16.13 -2.30
C LEU A 125 6.10 16.45 -1.27
N GLU A 126 6.46 16.98 -0.11
CA GLU A 126 5.50 17.47 0.89
C GLU A 126 4.64 18.60 0.33
N GLN A 127 5.27 19.59 -0.31
CA GLN A 127 4.57 20.72 -0.92
C GLN A 127 3.63 20.26 -2.03
N ASP A 128 4.11 19.38 -2.92
CA ASP A 128 3.32 18.83 -4.02
C ASP A 128 2.13 18.01 -3.48
N PHE A 129 2.33 17.22 -2.42
CA PHE A 129 1.25 16.46 -1.78
C PHE A 129 0.18 17.40 -1.22
N LYS A 130 0.58 18.45 -0.48
CA LYS A 130 -0.34 19.47 0.07
C LYS A 130 -1.12 20.17 -1.04
N LEU A 131 -0.45 20.55 -2.12
CA LEU A 131 -1.09 21.20 -3.27
C LEU A 131 -2.09 20.27 -3.96
N THR A 132 -1.70 19.03 -4.22
CA THR A 132 -2.53 18.01 -4.87
C THR A 132 -3.79 17.70 -4.06
N LEU A 133 -3.65 17.62 -2.73
CA LEU A 133 -4.77 17.43 -1.82
C LEU A 133 -5.69 18.66 -1.76
N GLN A 134 -5.12 19.87 -1.68
CA GLN A 134 -5.87 21.13 -1.67
C GLN A 134 -6.68 21.34 -2.96
N GLN A 135 -6.13 20.95 -4.11
CA GLN A 135 -6.80 21.05 -5.41
C GLN A 135 -7.93 20.02 -5.59
N GLN A 136 -8.11 19.10 -4.63
CA GLN A 136 -9.09 18.01 -4.71
C GLN A 136 -8.93 17.16 -5.98
N ASN A 137 -7.66 16.86 -6.30
CA ASN A 137 -7.33 16.12 -7.51
C ASN A 137 -7.95 14.71 -7.49
N SER A 138 -8.38 14.26 -8.67
CA SER A 138 -8.89 12.91 -8.91
C SER A 138 -7.83 11.84 -8.61
N LEU A 139 -8.27 10.59 -8.42
CA LEU A 139 -7.37 9.46 -8.20
C LEU A 139 -6.34 9.32 -9.33
N GLU A 140 -6.75 9.55 -10.57
CA GLU A 140 -5.90 9.50 -11.76
C GLU A 140 -4.81 10.58 -11.73
N GLN A 141 -5.14 11.79 -11.28
CA GLN A 141 -4.15 12.87 -11.12
C GLN A 141 -3.18 12.55 -9.98
N TRP A 142 -3.64 11.93 -8.89
CA TRP A 142 -2.75 11.41 -7.84
C TRP A 142 -1.80 10.33 -8.36
N ALA A 143 -2.31 9.42 -9.19
CA ALA A 143 -1.50 8.39 -9.83
C ALA A 143 -0.41 9.01 -10.73
N GLN A 144 -0.75 10.00 -11.55
CA GLN A 144 0.20 10.76 -12.36
C GLN A 144 1.27 11.46 -11.50
N TRP A 145 0.89 12.02 -10.36
CA TRP A 145 1.86 12.60 -9.43
C TRP A 145 2.84 11.53 -8.90
N LEU A 146 2.34 10.38 -8.45
CA LEU A 146 3.18 9.26 -7.97
C LEU A 146 4.12 8.74 -9.06
N GLU A 147 3.64 8.63 -10.30
CA GLU A 147 4.49 8.33 -11.46
C GLU A 147 5.62 9.34 -11.62
N GLY A 148 5.30 10.64 -11.55
CA GLY A 148 6.29 11.72 -11.58
C GLY A 148 7.32 11.65 -10.45
N VAL A 149 6.91 11.22 -9.23
CA VAL A 149 7.84 10.99 -8.11
C VAL A 149 8.80 9.84 -8.44
N VAL A 150 8.30 8.72 -8.95
CA VAL A 150 9.14 7.57 -9.34
C VAL A 150 10.13 7.99 -10.42
N ASP A 151 9.66 8.68 -11.45
CA ASP A 151 10.51 9.11 -12.56
C ASP A 151 11.59 10.09 -12.08
N LEU A 152 11.23 11.07 -11.24
CA LEU A 152 12.21 12.01 -10.64
C LEU A 152 13.32 11.29 -9.87
N VAL A 153 12.96 10.32 -9.03
CA VAL A 153 13.92 9.63 -8.15
C VAL A 153 14.77 8.62 -8.93
N LEU A 154 14.21 7.97 -9.95
CA LEU A 154 14.91 6.93 -10.71
C LEU A 154 15.64 7.43 -11.95
N GLN A 155 15.34 8.64 -12.44
CA GLN A 155 16.03 9.25 -13.59
C GLN A 155 17.56 9.13 -13.50
N PRO A 156 18.24 9.40 -12.37
CA PRO A 156 19.71 9.32 -12.31
C PRO A 156 20.27 7.90 -12.49
N TYR A 157 19.42 6.87 -12.40
CA TYR A 157 19.82 5.46 -12.49
C TYR A 157 19.45 4.85 -13.86
N GLU A 158 18.76 5.57 -14.74
CA GLU A 158 18.34 5.04 -16.03
C GLU A 158 19.53 4.53 -16.86
N GLY A 159 19.35 3.34 -17.44
CA GLY A 159 20.39 2.65 -18.21
C GLY A 159 21.55 2.08 -17.37
N LYS A 160 21.57 2.28 -16.06
CA LYS A 160 22.63 1.79 -15.16
C LYS A 160 22.29 0.42 -14.58
N PRO A 161 23.30 -0.46 -14.35
CA PRO A 161 23.07 -1.79 -13.80
C PRO A 161 22.52 -1.79 -12.37
N ASP A 162 22.68 -0.68 -11.63
CA ASP A 162 22.17 -0.51 -10.27
C ASP A 162 20.72 -0.02 -10.22
N PHE A 163 20.05 0.22 -11.35
CA PHE A 163 18.65 0.66 -11.41
C PHE A 163 17.71 -0.20 -10.55
N PRO A 164 17.72 -1.55 -10.61
CA PRO A 164 16.84 -2.36 -9.76
C PRO A 164 17.14 -2.19 -8.27
N LYS A 165 18.42 -2.00 -7.91
CA LYS A 165 18.84 -1.77 -6.52
C LYS A 165 18.36 -0.41 -6.03
N ALA A 166 18.50 0.64 -6.84
CA ALA A 166 18.01 1.98 -6.53
C ALA A 166 16.48 2.00 -6.37
N ALA A 167 15.75 1.33 -7.26
CA ALA A 167 14.30 1.24 -7.20
C ALA A 167 13.79 0.55 -5.92
N ARG A 168 14.46 -0.53 -5.49
CA ARG A 168 14.16 -1.18 -4.20
C ARG A 168 14.48 -0.29 -3.01
N GLN A 169 15.61 0.40 -3.04
CA GLN A 169 15.98 1.37 -1.99
C GLN A 169 14.95 2.48 -1.91
N PHE A 170 14.43 2.97 -3.04
CA PHE A 170 13.37 3.97 -3.05
C PHE A 170 12.10 3.47 -2.36
N LEU A 171 11.64 2.23 -2.62
CA LEU A 171 10.48 1.67 -1.91
C LEU A 171 10.69 1.60 -0.38
N LEU A 172 11.89 1.29 0.08
CA LEU A 172 12.23 1.28 1.50
C LEU A 172 12.18 2.69 2.10
N LYS A 173 12.79 3.67 1.43
CA LYS A 173 12.76 5.08 1.85
C LYS A 173 11.34 5.64 1.86
N TRP A 174 10.57 5.35 0.82
CA TRP A 174 9.15 5.70 0.71
C TRP A 174 8.35 5.15 1.89
N SER A 175 8.47 3.85 2.15
CA SER A 175 7.74 3.18 3.22
C SER A 175 8.11 3.71 4.60
N PHE A 176 9.41 3.92 4.84
CA PHE A 176 9.89 4.46 6.10
C PHE A 176 9.34 5.88 6.33
N TYR A 177 9.56 6.80 5.39
CA TYR A 177 9.17 8.20 5.52
C TYR A 177 7.67 8.35 5.74
N SER A 178 6.87 7.70 4.91
CA SER A 178 5.41 7.78 5.03
C SER A 178 4.87 7.10 6.30
N SER A 179 5.53 6.07 6.83
CA SER A 179 5.18 5.49 8.14
C SER A 179 5.41 6.47 9.29
N MET A 180 6.40 7.36 9.19
CA MET A 180 6.63 8.41 10.18
C MET A 180 5.52 9.46 10.18
N VAL A 181 5.03 9.84 9.00
CA VAL A 181 3.88 10.75 8.85
C VAL A 181 2.63 10.11 9.47
N ILE A 182 2.36 8.83 9.17
CA ILE A 182 1.23 8.10 9.76
C ILE A 182 1.37 7.99 11.29
N ARG A 183 2.58 7.73 11.80
CA ARG A 183 2.84 7.68 13.25
C ARG A 183 2.51 9.00 13.93
N ASP A 184 2.93 10.13 13.37
CA ASP A 184 2.64 11.46 13.92
C ASP A 184 1.12 11.74 13.92
N LEU A 185 0.42 11.41 12.84
CA LEU A 185 -1.05 11.48 12.77
C LEU A 185 -1.74 10.59 13.82
N THR A 186 -1.23 9.39 14.08
CA THR A 186 -1.73 8.51 15.15
C THR A 186 -1.56 9.16 16.52
N LEU A 187 -0.37 9.67 16.83
CA LEU A 187 -0.06 10.27 18.13
C LEU A 187 -0.91 11.51 18.40
N ARG A 188 -1.29 12.26 17.36
CA ARG A 188 -2.19 13.40 17.45
C ARG A 188 -3.67 13.03 17.48
N SER A 189 -4.01 11.74 17.33
CA SER A 189 -5.39 11.26 17.21
C SER A 189 -6.15 12.03 16.12
N ALA A 190 -5.53 12.21 14.94
CA ALA A 190 -6.10 12.96 13.83
C ALA A 190 -7.48 12.42 13.44
N ALA A 191 -8.47 13.31 13.26
CA ALA A 191 -9.84 12.89 12.92
C ALA A 191 -9.92 12.23 11.54
N SER A 192 -9.05 12.65 10.61
CA SER A 192 -8.90 12.07 9.27
C SER A 192 -7.90 10.90 9.19
N PHE A 193 -7.45 10.36 10.32
CA PHE A 193 -6.46 9.28 10.36
C PHE A 193 -6.82 8.11 9.41
N GLY A 194 -8.09 7.67 9.43
CA GLY A 194 -8.54 6.55 8.61
C GLY A 194 -8.38 6.80 7.11
N SER A 195 -8.61 8.04 6.67
CA SER A 195 -8.42 8.47 5.28
C SER A 195 -6.93 8.46 4.88
N PHE A 196 -6.05 8.99 5.74
CA PHE A 196 -4.61 8.94 5.52
C PHE A 196 -4.08 7.50 5.50
N HIS A 197 -4.57 6.64 6.39
CA HIS A 197 -4.16 5.24 6.41
C HIS A 197 -4.60 4.51 5.14
N LEU A 198 -5.82 4.75 4.65
CA LEU A 198 -6.27 4.18 3.37
C LEU A 198 -5.43 4.65 2.19
N ILE A 199 -5.12 5.96 2.12
CA ILE A 199 -4.26 6.52 1.07
C ILE A 199 -2.84 5.94 1.17
N ARG A 200 -2.30 5.78 2.38
CA ARG A 200 -1.00 5.14 2.64
C ARG A 200 -0.95 3.73 2.05
N LEU A 201 -1.97 2.90 2.32
CA LEU A 201 -2.08 1.53 1.80
C LEU A 201 -2.13 1.51 0.27
N LEU A 202 -2.97 2.39 -0.32
CA LEU A 202 -3.05 2.53 -1.77
C LEU A 202 -1.67 2.90 -2.35
N TYR A 203 -1.00 3.91 -1.79
CA TYR A 203 0.24 4.41 -2.36
C TYR A 203 1.38 3.41 -2.22
N ASP A 204 1.45 2.63 -1.15
CA ASP A 204 2.42 1.54 -1.05
C ASP A 204 2.25 0.53 -2.18
N GLU A 205 1.03 0.03 -2.36
CA GLU A 205 0.75 -0.97 -3.38
C GLU A 205 0.92 -0.38 -4.80
N TYR A 206 0.58 0.89 -5.01
CA TYR A 206 0.75 1.57 -6.29
C TYR A 206 2.22 1.91 -6.60
N MET A 207 2.98 2.42 -5.62
CA MET A 207 4.44 2.61 -5.78
C MET A 207 5.13 1.29 -6.07
N PHE A 208 4.74 0.22 -5.38
CA PHE A 208 5.24 -1.12 -5.69
C PHE A 208 4.93 -1.50 -7.13
N PHE A 209 3.67 -1.33 -7.57
CA PHE A 209 3.24 -1.58 -8.95
C PHE A 209 4.08 -0.78 -9.96
N LEU A 210 4.29 0.53 -9.74
CA LEU A 210 5.09 1.37 -10.64
C LEU A 210 6.54 0.89 -10.71
N ILE A 211 7.15 0.64 -9.55
CA ILE A 211 8.55 0.19 -9.46
C ILE A 211 8.75 -1.17 -10.12
N GLU A 212 7.82 -2.11 -9.92
CA GLU A 212 7.80 -3.41 -10.61
C GLU A 212 7.87 -3.22 -12.13
N HIS A 213 7.03 -2.36 -12.70
CA HIS A 213 7.01 -2.10 -14.15
C HIS A 213 8.26 -1.38 -14.65
N ARG A 214 8.77 -0.40 -13.89
CA ARG A 214 10.00 0.32 -14.24
C ARG A 214 11.20 -0.61 -14.24
N VAL A 215 11.32 -1.49 -13.24
CA VAL A 215 12.40 -2.49 -13.17
C VAL A 215 12.28 -3.50 -14.30
N ALA A 216 11.08 -4.02 -14.56
CA ALA A 216 10.83 -4.96 -15.66
C ALA A 216 11.28 -4.38 -17.01
N LYS A 217 10.90 -3.13 -17.29
CA LYS A 217 11.34 -2.39 -18.48
C LYS A 217 12.86 -2.23 -18.53
N ALA A 218 13.50 -1.85 -17.42
CA ALA A 218 14.94 -1.61 -17.37
C ALA A 218 15.78 -2.87 -17.63
N ILE A 219 15.30 -4.05 -17.22
CA ILE A 219 16.00 -5.32 -17.44
C ILE A 219 15.45 -6.14 -18.62
N ASN A 220 14.53 -5.57 -19.39
CA ASN A 220 13.88 -6.21 -20.55
C ASN A 220 13.21 -7.55 -20.22
N GLU A 221 12.47 -7.58 -19.10
CA GLU A 221 11.66 -8.70 -18.65
C GLU A 221 10.20 -8.26 -18.42
N THR A 222 9.31 -9.22 -18.17
CA THR A 222 7.91 -8.93 -17.81
C THR A 222 7.78 -8.58 -16.32
N PRO A 223 6.79 -7.76 -15.92
CA PRO A 223 6.47 -7.52 -14.51
C PRO A 223 6.32 -8.81 -13.68
N ILE A 224 5.64 -9.83 -14.21
CA ILE A 224 5.52 -11.14 -13.53
C ILE A 224 6.88 -11.82 -13.33
N ALA A 225 7.78 -11.74 -14.33
CA ALA A 225 9.10 -12.34 -14.21
C ALA A 225 9.95 -11.69 -13.10
N VAL A 226 9.85 -10.36 -12.95
CA VAL A 226 10.52 -9.62 -11.86
C VAL A 226 10.03 -10.08 -10.48
N MET A 227 8.76 -10.47 -10.37
CA MET A 227 8.14 -10.93 -9.13
C MET A 227 8.37 -12.42 -8.82
N GLY A 228 8.56 -13.25 -9.85
CA GLY A 228 8.71 -14.70 -9.72
C GLY A 228 10.11 -15.16 -9.33
N GLU A 229 11.10 -14.28 -9.38
CA GLU A 229 12.42 -14.51 -8.79
C GLU A 229 12.36 -14.16 -7.29
N ASP A 230 13.05 -14.91 -6.42
CA ASP A 230 13.11 -14.76 -4.94
C ASP A 230 13.52 -13.36 -4.42
N ILE A 231 13.62 -12.39 -5.31
CA ILE A 231 14.03 -11.00 -5.12
C ILE A 231 12.98 -10.19 -4.32
N TYR A 232 11.69 -10.59 -4.30
CA TYR A 232 10.62 -9.82 -3.65
C TYR A 232 9.75 -10.56 -2.62
N SER A 233 9.94 -11.87 -2.45
CA SER A 233 9.19 -12.67 -1.45
C SER A 233 9.40 -12.18 -0.01
N SER A 234 10.51 -11.50 0.29
CA SER A 234 10.79 -10.88 1.59
C SER A 234 9.97 -9.61 1.87
N ASN A 235 9.49 -8.90 0.85
CA ASN A 235 8.70 -7.67 1.00
C ASN A 235 7.20 -7.94 1.20
N ALA A 236 6.73 -9.16 0.95
CA ALA A 236 5.35 -9.57 1.20
C ALA A 236 4.98 -9.46 2.70
N ALA A 237 5.95 -9.64 3.61
CA ALA A 237 5.76 -9.46 5.04
C ALA A 237 5.38 -8.02 5.42
N MET A 238 5.93 -7.01 4.72
CA MET A 238 5.59 -5.60 4.95
C MET A 238 4.15 -5.29 4.49
N THR A 239 3.75 -5.81 3.32
CA THR A 239 2.38 -5.66 2.80
C THR A 239 1.33 -6.42 3.63
N ASN A 240 1.69 -7.55 4.23
CA ASN A 240 0.79 -8.33 5.07
C ASN A 240 0.59 -7.69 6.45
N GLY A 241 1.65 -7.14 7.06
CA GLY A 241 1.53 -6.38 8.32
C GLY A 241 0.66 -5.12 8.18
N LEU A 242 0.72 -4.45 7.03
CA LEU A 242 -0.13 -3.30 6.71
C LEU A 242 -1.60 -3.70 6.47
N LYS A 243 -1.86 -4.86 5.87
CA LYS A 243 -3.23 -5.40 5.67
C LYS A 243 -3.89 -5.83 6.98
N GLU A 244 -3.14 -6.38 7.93
CA GLU A 244 -3.64 -6.73 9.27
C GLU A 244 -3.98 -5.48 10.09
N ALA A 245 -3.16 -4.43 10.01
CA ALA A 245 -3.46 -3.13 10.61
C ALA A 245 -4.74 -2.49 10.02
N ALA A 246 -4.91 -2.55 8.70
CA ALA A 246 -6.09 -2.04 8.01
C ALA A 246 -7.38 -2.78 8.42
N ALA A 247 -7.31 -4.10 8.59
CA ALA A 247 -8.45 -4.92 9.04
C ALA A 247 -8.82 -4.62 10.51
N LEU A 248 -7.82 -4.39 11.37
CA LEU A 248 -8.02 -3.94 12.76
C LEU A 248 -8.61 -2.53 12.82
N GLN A 249 -8.42 -1.69 11.81
CA GLN A 249 -8.88 -0.31 11.81
C GLN A 249 -10.24 -0.13 11.16
N ALA A 250 -10.55 -0.90 10.12
CA ALA A 250 -11.90 -0.99 9.56
C ALA A 250 -12.94 -1.44 10.60
N SER A 251 -12.54 -2.26 11.59
CA SER A 251 -13.41 -2.62 12.72
C SER A 251 -13.58 -1.50 13.75
N LEU A 252 -12.63 -0.56 13.85
CA LEU A 252 -12.66 0.59 14.76
C LEU A 252 -13.42 1.79 14.17
N ILE A 253 -13.42 1.98 12.85
CA ILE A 253 -14.17 3.04 12.17
C ILE A 253 -15.71 2.89 12.36
N GLY A 254 -16.18 1.68 12.68
CA GLY A 254 -17.58 1.39 12.97
C GLY A 254 -17.99 1.48 14.44
N GLN A 255 -17.07 1.79 15.37
CA GLN A 255 -17.38 1.90 16.79
C GLN A 255 -17.62 3.36 17.19
N PRO A 256 -18.65 3.66 18.01
CA PRO A 256 -18.84 5.00 18.55
C PRO A 256 -17.60 5.39 19.37
N GLN A 257 -17.02 6.55 19.06
CA GLN A 257 -15.82 7.04 19.73
C GLN A 257 -16.04 7.11 21.24
N VAL A 258 -15.17 6.46 22.01
CA VAL A 258 -15.14 6.60 23.46
C VAL A 258 -14.68 8.02 23.78
N ARG A 259 -15.63 8.89 24.11
CA ARG A 259 -15.36 10.22 24.66
C ARG A 259 -14.62 10.04 25.99
N PHE A 260 -13.35 10.42 26.05
CA PHE A 260 -12.70 10.67 27.33
C PHE A 260 -13.40 11.88 27.97
N MET A 261 -14.24 11.62 28.97
CA MET A 261 -14.79 12.68 29.82
C MET A 261 -13.65 13.22 30.69
N ASN A 262 -13.13 14.38 30.33
CA ASN A 262 -12.37 15.20 31.26
C ASN A 262 -13.34 15.76 32.31
N SER A 263 -13.48 15.11 33.46
CA SER A 263 -14.08 15.71 34.64
C SER A 263 -12.96 16.33 35.48
N VAL A 264 -12.75 17.63 35.32
CA VAL A 264 -12.18 18.46 36.39
C VAL A 264 -13.33 18.82 37.31
N SER A 265 -13.27 18.34 38.55
CA SER A 265 -13.96 18.98 39.67
C SER A 265 -13.13 18.75 40.93
N GLU A 266 -12.53 19.83 41.42
CA GLU A 266 -12.04 19.94 42.79
C GLU A 266 -13.20 19.69 43.76
N THR A 267 -12.95 18.90 44.81
CA THR A 267 -13.12 19.23 46.24
C THR A 267 -13.23 17.96 47.10
N GLY A 268 -12.47 17.93 48.21
CA GLY A 268 -12.94 17.34 49.47
C GLY A 268 -12.51 15.92 49.84
N ASN A 269 -11.50 15.85 50.72
CA ASN A 269 -11.33 14.94 51.87
C ASN A 269 -11.83 13.47 51.82
N GLY A 270 -10.91 12.57 52.18
CA GLY A 270 -11.18 11.54 53.19
C GLY A 270 -11.32 10.09 52.71
N GLU A 271 -10.27 9.31 52.97
CA GLU A 271 -10.27 7.91 53.42
C GLU A 271 -10.77 6.74 52.52
N ASN A 272 -9.92 5.71 52.54
CA ASN A 272 -10.14 4.27 52.37
C ASN A 272 -10.22 3.63 50.97
N ILE A 273 -9.11 2.94 50.68
CA ILE A 273 -8.92 1.87 49.71
C ILE A 273 -9.72 0.64 50.18
N ASN A 274 -10.67 0.17 49.36
CA ASN A 274 -11.02 -1.24 49.07
C ASN A 274 -12.47 -1.33 48.57
N HIS A 275 -12.68 -1.65 47.28
CA HIS A 275 -13.36 -2.87 46.87
C HIS A 275 -13.52 -2.99 45.35
N LEU A 276 -13.22 -4.20 44.91
CA LEU A 276 -13.36 -4.78 43.58
C LEU A 276 -14.83 -4.86 43.12
N ASN A 277 -15.00 -4.80 41.81
CA ASN A 277 -15.99 -5.48 40.95
C ASN A 277 -17.27 -4.77 40.43
N LYS A 278 -17.41 -4.93 39.10
CA LYS A 278 -18.63 -5.17 38.29
C LYS A 278 -19.50 -3.98 37.88
N LYS A 279 -19.37 -3.55 36.61
CA LYS A 279 -20.25 -3.95 35.48
C LYS A 279 -19.95 -3.11 34.23
N LEU A 280 -19.41 -3.73 33.19
CA LEU A 280 -19.64 -3.26 31.82
C LEU A 280 -21.09 -3.62 31.44
N LYS A 281 -21.90 -2.61 31.17
CA LYS A 281 -23.11 -2.74 30.36
C LYS A 281 -22.85 -2.03 29.04
N THR A 282 -22.82 -2.82 27.98
CA THR A 282 -22.86 -2.38 26.60
C THR A 282 -24.26 -1.83 26.30
N VAL A 283 -24.33 -0.61 25.79
CA VAL A 283 -25.37 -0.15 24.84
C VAL A 283 -24.64 0.54 23.71
#